data_AF-A0A076LN23-F1
#
_entry.id   AF-A0A076LN23-F1
#
_cell.length_a   1.000
_cell.length_b   1.000
_cell.length_c   1.000
_cell.angle_alpha   90.00
_cell.angle_beta   90.00
_cell.angle_gamma   90.00
#
_symmetry.space_group_name_H-M   'P 1'
#
loop_
_entity.id
_entity.type
_entity.pdbx_description
1 polymer ?
#
loop_
_entity_poly.entity_id
_entity_poly.type
_entity_poly.pdbx_seq_one_letter_code
_entity_poly.pdbx_strand_id
1 'polypeptide(L)'
;MIAKLFPREVRGFIYGAWGMVLALASLAGFSASDSEAGGDAQRSLQQYGGYFYALALATLIVAPICWWLAPRLERLLNAPDHPAA
;
A
#
# COMPACT_ATOMS: atom_id res chain seq x y z
N MET A 1 9.75 2.01 -11.59
CA MET A 1 10.04 3.46 -11.47
C MET A 1 8.74 4.23 -11.64
N ILE A 2 8.06 4.56 -10.54
CA ILE A 2 6.80 5.33 -10.58
C ILE A 2 6.98 6.67 -11.29
N ALA A 3 8.18 7.25 -11.17
CA ALA A 3 8.57 8.49 -11.85
C ALA A 3 8.65 8.42 -13.39
N LYS A 4 8.48 7.24 -14.00
CA LYS A 4 8.32 7.12 -15.46
C LYS A 4 6.89 7.37 -15.93
N LEU A 5 5.90 7.31 -15.03
CA LEU A 5 4.50 7.63 -15.35
C LEU A 5 4.21 9.13 -15.34
N PHE A 6 5.15 9.98 -14.92
CA PHE A 6 4.87 11.40 -14.66
C PHE A 6 5.82 12.34 -15.41
N PRO A 7 5.34 13.53 -15.83
CA PRO A 7 6.16 14.55 -16.47
C PRO A 7 7.38 14.92 -15.64
N ARG A 8 8.48 15.29 -16.31
CA ARG A 8 9.78 15.51 -15.64
C ARG A 8 9.73 16.54 -14.52
N GLU A 9 8.85 17.53 -14.65
CA GLU A 9 8.62 18.65 -13.73
C GLU A 9 8.07 18.21 -12.37
N VAL A 10 7.24 17.17 -12.32
CA VAL A 10 6.49 16.78 -11.10
C VAL A 10 7.18 15.63 -10.36
N ARG A 11 8.23 15.02 -10.94
CA ARG A 11 8.93 13.86 -10.37
C ARG A 11 9.44 14.12 -8.95
N GLY A 12 9.98 15.31 -8.67
CA GLY A 12 10.47 15.68 -7.35
C GLY A 12 9.39 15.68 -6.27
N PHE A 13 8.20 16.21 -6.59
CA PHE A 13 7.04 16.18 -5.71
C PHE A 13 6.56 14.76 -5.42
N ILE A 14 6.51 13.90 -6.45
CA ILE A 14 6.07 12.51 -6.33
C ILE A 14 7.01 11.68 -5.45
N TYR A 15 8.33 11.91 -5.53
CA TYR A 15 9.27 11.26 -4.62
C TYR A 15 9.06 11.67 -3.16
N GLY A 16 8.76 12.95 -2.91
CA GLY A 16 8.40 13.44 -1.57
C GLY A 16 7.09 12.83 -1.07
N ALA A 17 6.05 12.81 -1.89
CA ALA A 17 4.76 12.20 -1.56
C ALA A 17 4.90 10.69 -1.29
N TRP A 18 5.71 9.98 -2.09
CA TRP A 18 6.02 8.56 -1.86
C TRP A 18 6.69 8.34 -0.50
N GLY A 19 7.65 9.18 -0.12
CA GLY A 19 8.28 9.14 1.19
C GLY A 19 7.29 9.35 2.34
N MET A 20 6.35 10.31 2.20
CA MET A 20 5.30 10.54 3.20
C MET A 20 4.36 9.35 3.36
N VAL A 21 3.98 8.70 2.26
CA VAL A 21 3.14 7.49 2.30
C VAL A 21 3.87 6.35 3.00
N LEU A 22 5.17 6.14 2.74
CA LEU A 22 5.97 5.13 3.43
C LEU A 22 6.08 5.42 4.93
N ALA A 23 6.30 6.69 5.31
CA ALA A 23 6.35 7.08 6.71
C ALA A 23 5.02 6.81 7.43
N LEU A 24 3.90 7.14 6.78
CA LEU A 24 2.56 6.88 7.32
C LEU A 24 2.27 5.38 7.44
N ALA A 25 2.67 4.58 6.45
CA ALA A 25 2.54 3.13 6.47
C ALA A 25 3.33 2.49 7.63
N SER A 26 4.55 2.97 7.89
CA SER A 26 5.36 2.53 9.03
C SER A 26 4.69 2.88 10.37
N LEU A 27 4.03 4.04 10.46
CA LEU A 27 3.34 4.49 11.66
C LEU A 27 2.06 3.67 11.95
N ALA A 28 1.35 3.29 10.89
CA ALA A 28 0.23 2.36 10.97
C ALA A 28 0.69 0.96 11.43
N GLY A 29 1.84 0.49 10.93
CA GLY A 29 2.46 -0.76 11.39
C GLY A 29 2.93 -0.71 12.85
N PHE A 30 3.41 0.45 13.32
CA PHE A 30 3.83 0.65 14.71
C PHE A 30 2.64 0.64 15.69
N SER A 31 1.50 1.24 15.31
CA SER A 31 0.28 1.22 16.16
C SER A 31 -0.25 -0.19 16.43
N ALA A 32 0.10 -1.16 15.58
CA ALA A 32 -0.23 -2.57 15.79
C ALA A 32 0.63 -3.27 16.85
N SER A 33 1.82 -2.72 17.12
CA SER A 33 2.82 -3.33 18.00
C SER A 33 2.65 -2.96 19.47
N ASP A 34 1.80 -1.97 19.79
CA ASP A 34 1.52 -1.51 21.16
C ASP A 34 0.53 -2.41 21.92
N SER A 35 0.54 -3.70 21.61
CA SER A 35 -0.26 -4.71 22.31
C SER A 35 0.46 -5.08 23.61
N GLU A 36 -0.11 -4.68 24.74
CA GLU A 36 0.35 -4.89 26.13
C GLU A 36 1.35 -6.07 26.29
N ALA A 37 2.63 -5.73 26.40
CA ALA A 37 3.73 -6.69 26.50
C ALA A 37 3.88 -7.35 27.89
N GLY A 38 2.80 -7.51 28.66
CA GLY A 38 2.87 -7.97 30.05
C GLY A 38 1.64 -8.71 30.52
N GLY A 39 1.54 -10.01 30.19
CA GLY A 39 0.58 -10.91 30.83
C GLY A 39 0.09 -12.02 29.90
N ASP A 40 0.53 -13.26 30.18
CA ASP A 40 0.13 -14.51 29.53
C ASP A 40 0.35 -14.61 28.01
N ALA A 41 1.32 -15.44 27.60
CA ALA A 41 1.64 -15.73 26.20
C ALA A 41 0.43 -16.15 25.35
N GLN A 42 -0.61 -16.72 25.97
CA GLN A 42 -1.86 -17.11 25.32
C GLN A 42 -2.74 -15.90 24.96
N ARG A 43 -2.70 -14.83 25.75
CA ARG A 43 -3.42 -13.57 25.50
C ARG A 43 -2.74 -12.77 24.39
N SER A 44 -1.40 -12.73 24.39
CA SER A 44 -0.64 -12.16 23.27
C SER A 44 -0.90 -12.93 21.97
N LEU A 45 -0.94 -14.27 21.99
CA LEU A 45 -1.22 -15.08 20.80
C LEU A 45 -2.61 -14.78 20.19
N GLN A 46 -3.64 -14.61 21.03
CA GLN A 46 -4.98 -14.23 20.56
C GLN A 46 -5.00 -12.81 19.96
N GLN A 47 -4.30 -11.85 20.56
CA GLN A 47 -4.21 -10.48 20.04
C GLN A 47 -3.47 -10.43 18.70
N TYR A 48 -2.31 -11.09 18.58
CA TYR A 48 -1.59 -11.21 17.31
C TYR A 48 -2.42 -11.94 16.25
N GLY A 49 -3.11 -13.03 16.63
CA GLY A 49 -3.98 -13.78 15.74
C GLY A 49 -5.12 -12.93 15.17
N GLY A 50 -5.79 -12.15 16.02
CA GLY A 50 -6.83 -11.21 15.58
C GLY A 50 -6.30 -10.11 14.65
N TYR A 51 -5.13 -9.54 14.98
CA TYR A 51 -4.52 -8.50 14.15
C TYR A 51 -4.09 -9.03 12.78
N PHE A 52 -3.38 -10.17 12.73
CA PHE A 52 -2.98 -10.78 11.46
C PHE A 52 -4.19 -11.26 10.64
N TYR A 53 -5.27 -11.70 11.30
CA TYR A 53 -6.50 -12.06 10.61
C TYR A 53 -7.18 -10.84 9.97
N ALA A 54 -7.29 -9.72 10.69
CA ALA A 54 -7.82 -8.47 10.14
C ALA A 54 -6.94 -7.94 9.00
N LEU A 55 -5.61 -8.04 9.15
CA LEU A 55 -4.66 -7.68 8.11
C LEU A 55 -4.87 -8.56 6.87
N ALA A 56 -4.91 -9.89 7.04
CA ALA A 56 -5.13 -10.85 5.96
C ALA A 56 -6.46 -10.60 5.23
N LEU A 57 -7.53 -10.29 5.98
CA LEU A 57 -8.83 -9.95 5.39
C LEU A 57 -8.75 -8.66 4.57
N ALA A 58 -8.09 -7.63 5.08
CA ALA A 58 -7.87 -6.39 4.34
C ALA A 58 -7.04 -6.64 3.06
N THR A 59 -5.96 -7.43 3.12
CA THR A 59 -5.17 -7.78 1.94
C THR A 59 -5.97 -8.61 0.95
N LEU A 60 -6.84 -9.50 1.42
CA LEU A 60 -7.71 -10.34 0.59
C LEU A 60 -8.77 -9.52 -0.16
N ILE A 61 -9.16 -8.35 0.35
CA ILE A 61 -10.05 -7.42 -0.36
C ILE A 61 -9.25 -6.57 -1.37
N VAL A 62 -8.07 -6.09 -0.99
CA VAL A 62 -7.25 -5.23 -1.86
C VAL A 62 -6.66 -6.00 -3.05
N ALA A 63 -6.25 -7.26 -2.84
CA ALA A 63 -5.67 -8.11 -3.87
C ALA A 63 -6.55 -8.29 -5.13
N PRO A 64 -7.84 -8.69 -5.04
CA PRO A 64 -8.70 -8.81 -6.22
C PRO A 64 -9.00 -7.46 -6.87
N ILE A 65 -9.08 -6.37 -6.11
CA ILE A 65 -9.23 -5.02 -6.67
C ILE A 65 -8.02 -4.68 -7.53
N CYS A 66 -6.81 -4.87 -7.00
CA CYS A 66 -5.56 -4.66 -7.74
C CYS A 66 -5.47 -5.57 -8.97
N TRP A 67 -5.88 -6.84 -8.84
CA TRP A 67 -5.88 -7.79 -9.96
C TRP A 67 -6.85 -7.38 -11.07
N TRP A 68 -8.03 -6.88 -10.72
CA TRP A 68 -9.01 -6.38 -11.69
C TRP A 68 -8.58 -5.05 -12.32
N LEU A 69 -7.92 -4.17 -11.57
CA LEU A 69 -7.41 -2.90 -12.09
C LEU A 69 -6.16 -3.06 -12.95
N ALA A 70 -5.32 -4.07 -12.71
CA ALA A 70 -4.07 -4.31 -13.41
C ALA A 70 -4.19 -4.26 -14.95
N PRO A 71 -5.10 -5.00 -15.62
CA PRO A 71 -5.22 -4.95 -17.08
C PRO A 71 -5.69 -3.58 -17.59
N ARG A 72 -6.48 -2.85 -16.79
CA ARG A 72 -6.96 -1.51 -17.15
C ARG A 72 -5.85 -0.47 -17.02
N LEU A 73 -5.01 -0.57 -15.98
CA LEU A 73 -3.85 0.29 -15.78
C LEU A 73 -2.78 0.05 -16.85
N GLU A 74 -2.53 -1.20 -17.22
CA GLU A 74 -1.61 -1.55 -18.30
C GLU A 74 -2.08 -1.01 -19.65
N ARG A 75 -3.40 -1.06 -19.92
CA ARG A 75 -4.00 -0.43 -21.10
C ARG A 75 -3.84 1.08 -21.11
N LEU A 76 -3.97 1.76 -19.97
CA LEU A 76 -3.78 3.22 -19.88
C LEU A 76 -2.31 3.61 -20.02
N LEU A 77 -1.40 2.78 -19.51
CA LEU A 77 0.04 3.02 -19.60
C LEU A 77 0.58 2.81 -21.02
N ASN A 78 0.03 1.83 -21.73
CA ASN A 78 0.41 1.48 -23.09
C ASN A 78 -0.54 2.06 -24.15
N ALA A 79 -1.58 2.81 -23.74
CA ALA A 79 -2.40 3.54 -24.68
C ALA A 79 -1.46 4.51 -25.40
N PRO A 80 -1.23 4.34 -26.71
CA PRO A 80 -0.52 5.36 -27.46
C PRO A 80 -1.37 6.61 -27.34
N ASP A 81 -0.79 7.69 -26.83
CA ASP A 81 -1.38 9.01 -26.94
C ASP A 81 -1.89 9.15 -28.39
N HIS A 82 -3.19 9.38 -28.54
CA HIS A 82 -3.78 9.67 -29.84
C HIS A 82 -3.03 10.88 -30.44
N PRO A 83 -2.87 10.93 -31.78
CA PRO A 83 -1.84 11.71 -32.43
C PRO A 83 -2.11 13.23 -32.39
N ALA A 84 -1.02 13.97 -32.60
CA ALA A 84 -0.91 15.39 -32.97
C ALA A 84 -0.88 16.42 -31.84
N ALA A 85 0.31 16.99 -31.61
CA ALA A 85 0.64 18.38 -31.98
C ALA A 85 2.12 18.68 -31.69
#